data_AF-A0AAV5N0I7-F1
#
_entry.id   AF-A0AAV5N0I7-F1
#
_cell.length_a   1.000
_cell.length_b   1.000
_cell.length_c   1.000
_cell.angle_alpha   90.00
_cell.angle_beta   90.00
_cell.angle_gamma   90.00
#
_symmetry.space_group_name_H-M   'P 1'
#
loop_
_entity.id
_entity.type
_entity.pdbx_description
1 polymer ?
#
loop_
_entity_poly.entity_id
_entity_poly.type
_entity_poly.pdbx_seq_one_letter_code
_entity_poly.pdbx_strand_id
1 'polypeptide(L)'
;MKKFTLLNVAYLLLAIVVAWWLIWRFYPPAPIAAWTFYGKDGREVRGYTYPPALDSVTGMLEDRPEIPGGNGVLLSLWPDVKQCILTVKAKSGEIRIARFSESRPFNVQIEYIDSSGAQTYLRAMPGSGVYFWHYPDPARPGDTIGWRADNIMGRAIPIRYRNDALIDGTRYTLQNGGRWLYQKYRDGKVVNSQELEELPSIPAAGENDPLMPQAERWLDATLEKFSHELAIPIVNGWLETDSNPCQQIDDET
;
A
#
# COMPACT_ATOMS: atom_id res chain seq x y z
N MET A 1 58.01 -26.52 14.66
CA MET A 1 57.24 -25.57 13.81
C MET A 1 55.75 -25.94 13.68
N LYS A 2 55.35 -27.20 13.41
CA LYS A 2 53.93 -27.60 13.23
C LYS A 2 52.95 -27.27 14.38
N LYS A 3 53.38 -27.35 15.64
CA LYS A 3 52.52 -27.06 16.81
C LYS A 3 52.15 -25.58 16.95
N PHE A 4 53.07 -24.67 16.63
CA PHE A 4 52.80 -23.23 16.64
C PHE A 4 51.87 -22.80 15.51
N THR A 5 52.01 -23.42 14.33
CA THR A 5 51.09 -23.18 13.20
C THR A 5 49.67 -23.65 13.52
N LEU A 6 49.52 -24.81 14.17
CA LEU A 6 48.22 -25.34 14.57
C LEU A 6 47.54 -24.47 15.64
N LEU A 7 48.31 -23.97 16.61
CA LEU A 7 47.83 -23.06 17.66
C LEU A 7 47.36 -21.72 17.07
N ASN A 8 48.10 -21.15 16.12
CA ASN A 8 47.74 -19.90 15.45
C ASN A 8 46.47 -20.04 14.60
N VAL A 9 46.29 -21.18 13.91
CA VAL A 9 45.06 -21.45 13.15
C VAL A 9 43.86 -21.61 14.08
N ALA A 10 44.02 -22.28 15.22
CA ALA A 10 42.95 -22.43 16.20
C ALA A 10 42.53 -21.07 16.83
N TYR A 11 43.49 -20.21 17.16
CA TYR A 11 43.21 -18.85 17.63
C TYR A 11 42.50 -17.99 16.59
N LEU A 12 42.88 -18.10 15.31
CA LEU A 12 42.25 -17.36 14.22
C LEU A 12 40.78 -17.77 14.03
N LEU A 13 40.50 -19.08 14.07
CA LEU A 13 39.13 -19.60 13.99
C LEU A 13 38.29 -19.14 15.18
N LEU A 14 38.86 -19.17 16.39
CA LEU A 14 38.18 -18.68 17.59
C LEU A 14 37.88 -17.18 17.49
N ALA A 15 38.83 -16.38 16.99
CA ALA A 15 38.66 -14.96 16.78
C ALA A 15 37.56 -14.65 15.75
N ILE A 16 37.46 -15.42 14.65
CA ILE A 16 36.40 -15.27 13.65
C ILE A 16 35.03 -15.60 14.26
N VAL A 17 34.92 -16.69 15.02
CA VAL A 17 33.65 -17.09 15.67
C VAL A 17 33.23 -16.05 16.71
N VAL A 18 34.17 -15.55 17.52
CA VAL A 18 33.89 -14.51 18.51
C VAL A 18 33.52 -13.19 17.82
N ALA A 19 34.23 -12.80 16.76
CA ALA A 19 33.89 -11.61 15.99
C ALA A 19 32.50 -11.72 15.34
N TRP A 20 32.16 -12.88 14.76
CA TRP A 20 30.84 -13.12 14.18
C TRP A 20 29.73 -13.09 15.23
N TRP A 21 29.98 -13.68 16.40
CA TRP A 21 29.06 -13.64 17.55
C TRP A 21 28.87 -12.21 18.08
N LEU A 22 29.94 -11.42 18.17
CA LEU A 22 29.87 -10.01 18.55
C LEU A 22 29.11 -9.19 17.50
N ILE A 23 29.37 -9.39 16.20
CA ILE A 23 28.61 -8.74 15.12
C ILE A 23 27.12 -9.08 15.28
N TRP A 24 26.74 -10.34 15.41
CA TRP A 24 25.34 -10.73 15.62
C TRP A 24 24.71 -10.20 16.91
N ARG A 25 25.50 -10.04 17.99
CA ARG A 25 25.03 -9.54 19.29
C ARG A 25 24.82 -8.03 19.29
N PHE A 26 25.60 -7.28 18.51
CA PHE A 26 25.62 -5.82 18.50
C PHE A 26 25.05 -5.20 17.21
N TYR A 27 24.71 -5.99 16.19
CA TYR A 27 23.95 -5.49 15.05
C TYR A 27 22.49 -5.35 15.48
N PRO A 28 21.97 -4.13 15.67
CA PRO A 28 20.56 -3.96 15.98
C PRO A 28 19.72 -4.54 14.83
N PRO A 29 18.57 -5.17 15.12
CA PRO A 29 17.68 -5.60 14.05
C PRO A 29 17.30 -4.38 13.21
N ALA A 30 17.32 -4.54 11.88
CA ALA A 30 16.78 -3.52 11.00
C ALA A 30 15.30 -3.28 11.37
N PRO A 31 14.84 -2.01 11.44
CA PRO A 31 13.45 -1.74 11.71
C PRO A 31 12.58 -2.30 10.56
N ILE A 32 11.48 -2.97 10.91
CA ILE A 32 10.48 -3.43 9.94
C ILE A 32 9.64 -2.28 9.39
N ALA A 33 9.62 -1.14 10.07
CA ALA A 33 9.04 0.11 9.57
C ALA A 33 9.68 1.35 10.19
N ALA A 34 9.70 2.44 9.43
CA ALA A 34 9.95 3.80 9.93
C ALA A 34 8.67 4.62 9.74
N TRP A 35 8.38 5.54 10.65
CA TRP A 35 7.17 6.35 10.57
C TRP A 35 7.33 7.74 11.17
N THR A 36 6.54 8.67 10.64
CA THR A 36 6.42 10.05 11.11
C THR A 36 4.94 10.38 11.29
N PHE A 37 4.59 10.86 12.48
CA PHE A 37 3.24 11.28 12.84
C PHE A 37 3.19 12.79 13.08
N TYR A 38 2.24 13.46 12.44
CA TYR A 38 1.93 14.87 12.63
C TYR A 38 0.58 14.99 13.34
N GLY A 39 0.61 15.42 14.61
CA GLY A 39 -0.58 15.66 15.41
C GLY A 39 -1.23 17.03 15.16
N LYS A 40 -2.43 17.24 15.71
CA LYS A 40 -3.26 18.45 15.55
C LYS A 40 -2.58 19.80 15.87
N ASP A 41 -1.50 19.79 16.64
CA ASP A 41 -0.74 21.00 16.99
C ASP A 41 0.55 21.18 16.15
N GLY A 42 0.68 20.44 15.04
CA GLY A 42 1.91 20.41 14.24
C GLY A 42 3.08 19.70 14.92
N ARG A 43 2.84 19.04 16.07
CA ARG A 43 3.86 18.23 16.75
C ARG A 43 4.18 17.02 15.91
N GLU A 44 5.44 16.94 15.52
CA GLU A 44 6.01 15.82 14.80
C GLU A 44 6.59 14.81 15.79
N VAL A 45 6.23 13.54 15.63
CA VAL A 45 6.82 12.41 16.35
C VAL A 45 7.30 11.43 15.32
N ARG A 46 8.58 11.06 15.40
CA ARG A 46 9.19 10.01 14.57
C ARG A 46 9.40 8.77 15.40
N GLY A 47 9.35 7.63 14.74
CA GLY A 47 9.66 6.36 15.39
C GLY A 47 9.97 5.25 14.42
N TYR A 48 10.41 4.14 14.99
CA TYR A 48 10.77 2.92 14.28
C TYR A 48 9.98 1.78 14.89
N THR A 49 9.50 0.88 14.04
CA THR A 49 8.93 -0.39 14.44
C THR A 49 9.98 -1.45 14.22
N TYR A 50 10.36 -2.15 15.30
CA TYR A 50 11.25 -3.30 15.24
C TYR A 50 10.42 -4.59 15.19
N PRO A 51 10.96 -5.69 14.65
CA PRO A 51 10.30 -6.97 14.79
C PRO A 51 10.13 -7.27 16.29
N PRO A 52 9.02 -7.89 16.70
CA PRO A 52 8.79 -8.18 18.11
C PRO A 52 9.98 -9.00 18.67
N ALA A 53 10.64 -8.47 19.70
CA ALA A 53 11.68 -9.19 20.41
C ALA A 53 11.05 -10.30 21.25
N LEU A 54 11.78 -11.34 21.61
CA LEU A 54 11.30 -12.27 22.63
C LEU A 54 11.61 -11.65 24.00
N ASP A 55 10.58 -11.50 24.83
CA ASP A 55 10.69 -11.11 26.23
C ASP A 55 11.68 -12.06 26.92
N SER A 56 12.73 -11.48 27.50
CA SER A 56 13.83 -12.25 28.09
C SER A 56 13.44 -13.06 29.35
N VAL A 57 12.31 -12.75 29.98
CA VAL A 57 11.77 -13.37 31.19
C VAL A 57 10.68 -14.38 30.86
N THR A 58 9.79 -14.07 29.91
CA THR A 58 8.61 -14.88 29.59
C THR A 58 8.75 -15.69 28.31
N GLY A 59 9.71 -15.35 27.43
CA GLY A 59 9.91 -15.97 26.12
C GLY A 59 8.77 -15.69 25.13
N MET A 60 7.86 -14.75 25.45
CA MET A 60 6.77 -14.34 24.57
C MET A 60 7.23 -13.21 23.64
N LEU A 61 6.55 -13.04 22.50
CA LEU A 61 6.81 -11.90 21.62
C LEU A 61 6.42 -10.60 22.35
N GLU A 62 7.36 -9.67 22.50
CA GLU A 62 7.12 -8.30 22.95
C GLU A 62 6.21 -7.59 21.93
N ASP A 63 5.24 -6.85 22.42
CA ASP A 63 4.29 -6.14 21.56
C ASP A 63 5.00 -5.11 20.67
N ARG A 64 4.50 -4.94 19.43
CA ARG A 64 5.00 -3.92 18.53
C ARG A 64 4.82 -2.53 19.17
N PRO A 65 5.78 -1.60 19.02
CA PRO A 65 5.59 -0.24 19.51
C PRO A 65 4.32 0.36 18.94
N GLU A 66 3.49 0.94 19.81
CA GLU A 66 2.22 1.53 19.43
C GLU A 66 2.45 2.75 18.52
N ILE A 67 1.94 2.66 17.29
CA ILE A 67 1.81 3.82 16.41
C ILE A 67 0.81 4.77 17.07
N PRO A 68 1.12 6.09 17.18
CA PRO A 68 0.24 7.03 17.86
C PRO A 68 -1.21 6.95 17.39
N GLY A 69 -2.13 6.69 18.31
CA GLY A 69 -3.57 6.71 18.05
C GLY A 69 -4.15 8.11 18.16
N GLY A 70 -4.87 8.58 17.13
CA GLY A 70 -5.57 9.87 17.18
C GLY A 70 -5.75 10.54 15.83
N ASN A 71 -6.36 11.73 15.82
CA ASN A 71 -6.45 12.58 14.63
C ASN A 71 -5.08 13.14 14.29
N GLY A 72 -4.70 13.04 13.03
CA GLY A 72 -3.39 13.45 12.53
C GLY A 72 -3.05 12.78 11.22
N VAL A 73 -1.80 12.97 10.81
CA VAL A 73 -1.23 12.43 9.59
C VAL A 73 -0.10 11.49 9.96
N LEU A 74 -0.21 10.22 9.59
CA LEU A 74 0.83 9.22 9.76
C LEU A 74 1.39 8.84 8.39
N LEU A 75 2.67 9.09 8.17
CA LEU A 75 3.42 8.55 7.05
C LEU A 75 4.27 7.39 7.55
N SER A 76 4.19 6.22 6.90
CA SER A 76 4.96 5.03 7.27
C SER A 76 5.58 4.37 6.05
N LEU A 77 6.82 3.92 6.22
CA LEU A 77 7.56 3.16 5.25
C LEU A 77 7.81 1.75 5.81
N TRP A 78 7.48 0.75 5.00
CA TRP A 78 7.65 -0.67 5.30
C TRP A 78 8.61 -1.28 4.26
N PRO A 79 9.92 -1.33 4.55
CA PRO A 79 10.92 -1.78 3.58
C PRO A 79 10.71 -3.24 3.12
N ASP A 80 10.34 -4.13 4.04
CA ASP A 80 10.21 -5.57 3.78
C ASP A 80 9.13 -5.89 2.74
N VAL A 81 8.00 -5.20 2.83
CA VAL A 81 6.88 -5.31 1.87
C VAL A 81 6.90 -4.20 0.82
N LYS A 82 7.99 -3.42 0.78
CA LYS A 82 8.23 -2.37 -0.22
C LYS A 82 7.04 -1.43 -0.37
N GLN A 83 6.50 -1.00 0.77
CA GLN A 83 5.25 -0.27 0.85
C GLN A 83 5.41 1.06 1.59
N CYS A 84 4.91 2.14 0.98
CA CYS A 84 4.79 3.46 1.58
C CYS A 84 3.30 3.73 1.85
N ILE A 85 2.94 4.16 3.06
CA ILE A 85 1.54 4.37 3.46
C ILE A 85 1.38 5.73 4.12
N LEU A 86 0.46 6.53 3.60
CA LEU A 86 -0.12 7.68 4.28
C LEU A 86 -1.46 7.30 4.89
N THR A 87 -1.63 7.55 6.18
CA THR A 87 -2.90 7.41 6.89
C THR A 87 -3.24 8.76 7.49
N VAL A 88 -4.38 9.32 7.11
CA VAL A 88 -4.88 10.58 7.66
C VAL A 88 -6.18 10.29 8.38
N LYS A 89 -6.26 10.67 9.65
CA LYS A 89 -7.47 10.54 10.47
C LYS A 89 -7.92 11.92 10.92
N ALA A 90 -9.19 12.25 10.65
CA ALA A 90 -9.82 13.46 11.14
C ALA A 90 -11.27 13.19 11.55
N LYS A 91 -12.00 14.24 11.93
CA LYS A 91 -13.40 14.09 12.35
C LYS A 91 -14.30 13.64 11.20
N SER A 92 -13.97 14.05 9.97
CA SER A 92 -14.76 13.69 8.79
C SER A 92 -14.52 12.28 8.27
N GLY A 93 -13.50 11.57 8.75
CA GLY A 93 -13.20 10.22 8.29
C GLY A 93 -11.71 9.86 8.39
N GLU A 94 -11.36 8.81 7.68
CA GLU A 94 -10.01 8.27 7.53
C GLU A 94 -9.71 8.04 6.06
N ILE A 95 -8.55 8.50 5.58
CA ILE A 95 -8.02 8.10 4.27
C ILE A 95 -6.69 7.41 4.44
N ARG A 96 -6.53 6.27 3.78
CA ARG A 96 -5.30 5.48 3.71
C ARG A 96 -4.87 5.35 2.26
N ILE A 97 -3.66 5.81 1.95
CA ILE A 97 -3.04 5.73 0.63
C ILE A 97 -1.79 4.86 0.75
N ALA A 98 -1.79 3.71 0.08
CA ALA A 98 -0.67 2.79 0.01
C ALA A 98 -0.06 2.77 -1.39
N ARG A 99 1.25 2.97 -1.49
CA ARG A 99 2.04 2.86 -2.72
C ARG A 99 3.04 1.71 -2.59
N PHE A 100 3.04 0.82 -3.57
CA PHE A 100 3.87 -0.39 -3.59
C PHE A 100 5.00 -0.24 -4.61
N SER A 101 6.26 -0.37 -4.17
CA SER A 101 7.44 -0.19 -5.02
C SER A 101 7.88 -1.44 -5.79
N GLU A 102 7.21 -2.58 -5.59
CA GLU A 102 7.51 -3.85 -6.26
C GLU A 102 7.03 -3.94 -7.71
N SER A 103 6.01 -3.15 -8.08
CA SER A 103 5.52 -3.12 -9.45
C SER A 103 6.12 -1.91 -10.18
N ARG A 104 6.65 -2.13 -11.38
CA ARG A 104 6.85 -1.06 -12.36
C ARG A 104 5.86 -1.28 -13.50
N PRO A 105 4.86 -0.40 -13.66
CA PRO A 105 4.64 0.82 -12.86
C PRO A 105 4.05 0.55 -11.47
N PHE A 106 4.18 1.52 -10.57
CA PHE A 106 3.77 1.41 -9.16
C PHE A 106 2.27 1.14 -9.02
N ASN A 107 1.88 0.36 -8.01
CA ASN A 107 0.48 0.15 -7.65
C ASN A 107 0.14 1.09 -6.49
N VAL A 108 -0.97 1.81 -6.62
CA VAL A 108 -1.49 2.74 -5.61
C VAL A 108 -2.87 2.26 -5.20
N GLN A 109 -3.09 2.14 -3.90
CA GLN A 109 -4.38 1.79 -3.30
C GLN A 109 -4.80 2.90 -2.35
N ILE A 110 -6.02 3.37 -2.51
CA ILE A 110 -6.63 4.42 -1.71
C ILE A 110 -7.91 3.87 -1.12
N GLU A 111 -8.01 3.96 0.19
CA GLU A 111 -9.19 3.59 0.97
C GLU A 111 -9.62 4.82 1.75
N TYR A 112 -10.84 5.29 1.55
CA TYR A 112 -11.45 6.38 2.30
C TYR A 112 -12.69 5.87 3.03
N ILE A 113 -12.76 6.12 4.32
CA ILE A 113 -13.88 5.79 5.19
C ILE A 113 -14.41 7.11 5.73
N ASP A 114 -15.65 7.46 5.41
CA ASP A 114 -16.26 8.67 5.97
C ASP A 114 -16.68 8.49 7.44
N SER A 115 -17.13 9.57 8.06
CA SER A 115 -17.59 9.56 9.47
C SER A 115 -18.82 8.67 9.73
N SER A 116 -19.55 8.25 8.69
CA SER A 116 -20.66 7.30 8.79
C SER A 116 -20.22 5.84 8.64
N GLY A 117 -18.94 5.61 8.30
CA GLY A 117 -18.37 4.29 8.02
C GLY A 117 -18.48 3.86 6.56
N ALA A 118 -18.90 4.75 5.65
CA ALA A 118 -19.06 4.43 4.24
C ALA A 118 -17.70 4.44 3.54
N GLN A 119 -17.41 3.38 2.79
CA GLN A 119 -16.08 3.13 2.21
C GLN A 119 -16.03 3.42 0.71
N THR A 120 -15.06 4.23 0.30
CA THR A 120 -14.65 4.43 -1.09
C THR A 120 -13.29 3.81 -1.29
N TYR A 121 -13.14 3.00 -2.33
CA TYR A 121 -11.87 2.34 -2.64
C TYR A 121 -11.48 2.62 -4.08
N LEU A 122 -10.24 3.05 -4.25
CA LEU A 122 -9.59 3.30 -5.54
C LEU A 122 -8.30 2.50 -5.59
N ARG A 123 -8.11 1.74 -6.66
CA ARG A 123 -6.86 1.08 -6.99
C ARG A 123 -6.42 1.54 -8.37
N ALA A 124 -5.20 2.05 -8.44
CA ALA A 124 -4.60 2.55 -9.66
C ALA A 124 -3.25 1.89 -9.90
N MET A 125 -3.00 1.48 -11.13
CA MET A 125 -1.67 1.13 -11.63
C MET A 125 -1.35 2.13 -12.75
N PRO A 126 -0.87 3.35 -12.40
CA PRO A 126 -0.44 4.36 -13.37
C PRO A 126 0.47 3.74 -14.43
N GLY A 127 0.45 4.19 -15.69
CA GLY A 127 1.31 3.62 -16.75
C GLY A 127 0.87 2.25 -17.29
N SER A 128 0.12 1.43 -16.53
CA SER A 128 -0.51 0.20 -17.02
C SER A 128 -1.95 0.40 -17.49
N GLY A 129 -2.54 1.57 -17.22
CA GLY A 129 -3.92 1.87 -17.61
C GLY A 129 -4.97 1.08 -16.82
N VAL A 130 -4.59 0.43 -15.72
CA VAL A 130 -5.50 -0.41 -14.93
C VAL A 130 -5.94 0.37 -13.69
N TYR A 131 -7.17 0.85 -13.75
CA TYR A 131 -7.80 1.62 -12.68
C TYR A 131 -9.11 0.99 -12.27
N PHE A 132 -9.42 1.09 -10.99
CA PHE A 132 -10.61 0.54 -10.37
C PHE A 132 -11.06 1.49 -9.27
N TRP A 133 -12.28 1.99 -9.35
CA TRP A 133 -12.84 2.90 -8.35
C TRP A 133 -14.27 2.51 -8.05
N HIS A 134 -14.59 2.32 -6.77
CA HIS A 134 -15.97 2.17 -6.33
C HIS A 134 -16.23 2.92 -5.03
N TYR A 135 -17.49 3.25 -4.84
CA TYR A 135 -18.03 3.97 -3.70
C TYR A 135 -19.43 3.43 -3.37
N PRO A 136 -19.97 3.73 -2.18
CA PRO A 136 -21.27 3.22 -1.77
C PRO A 136 -22.39 3.69 -2.72
N ASP A 137 -23.31 2.79 -3.08
CA ASP A 137 -24.45 3.13 -3.92
C ASP A 137 -25.49 3.93 -3.11
N PRO A 138 -25.74 5.22 -3.41
CA PRO A 138 -26.71 6.02 -2.67
C PRO A 138 -28.15 5.50 -2.84
N ALA A 139 -28.43 4.73 -3.90
CA ALA A 139 -29.75 4.15 -4.14
C ALA A 139 -29.93 2.78 -3.47
N ARG A 140 -28.84 2.11 -3.07
CA ARG A 140 -28.86 0.72 -2.56
C ARG A 140 -27.85 0.54 -1.42
N PRO A 141 -28.28 0.75 -0.16
CA PRO A 141 -27.42 0.53 0.99
C PRO A 141 -26.80 -0.88 1.00
N GLY A 142 -25.48 -0.96 1.16
CA GLY A 142 -24.71 -2.22 1.15
C GLY A 142 -24.19 -2.66 -0.23
N ASP A 143 -24.67 -2.06 -1.33
CA ASP A 143 -24.06 -2.21 -2.64
C ASP A 143 -22.99 -1.09 -2.84
N THR A 144 -21.97 -1.36 -3.65
CA THR A 144 -21.05 -0.33 -4.14
C THR A 144 -21.11 -0.27 -5.66
N ILE A 145 -20.94 0.93 -6.22
CA ILE A 145 -20.92 1.18 -7.66
C ILE A 145 -19.66 1.94 -8.01
N GLY A 146 -19.28 1.89 -9.28
CA GLY A 146 -18.22 2.73 -9.79
C GLY A 146 -17.77 2.28 -11.16
N TRP A 147 -16.47 2.38 -11.42
CA TRP A 147 -15.90 2.13 -12.73
C TRP A 147 -14.59 1.35 -12.65
N ARG A 148 -14.32 0.57 -13.69
CA ARG A 148 -13.00 -0.04 -13.90
C ARG A 148 -12.56 0.13 -15.34
N ALA A 149 -11.27 0.27 -15.55
CA ALA A 149 -10.68 0.05 -16.85
C ALA A 149 -10.85 -1.43 -17.25
N ASP A 150 -11.33 -1.67 -18.47
CA ASP A 150 -11.48 -3.01 -19.02
C ASP A 150 -10.54 -3.21 -20.21
N ASN A 151 -9.62 -4.17 -20.06
CA ASN A 151 -8.56 -4.44 -21.02
C ASN A 151 -9.10 -4.92 -22.37
N ILE A 152 -10.21 -5.67 -22.37
CA ILE A 152 -10.84 -6.15 -23.61
C ILE A 152 -11.64 -5.03 -24.30
N MET A 153 -12.41 -4.24 -23.55
CA MET A 153 -13.21 -3.14 -24.12
C MET A 153 -12.38 -1.90 -24.45
N GLY A 154 -11.16 -1.79 -23.94
CA GLY A 154 -10.27 -0.64 -24.14
C GLY A 154 -10.82 0.66 -23.54
N ARG A 155 -11.74 0.59 -22.58
CA ARG A 155 -12.40 1.74 -21.95
C ARG A 155 -12.87 1.43 -20.54
N ALA A 156 -13.19 2.48 -19.79
CA ALA A 156 -13.94 2.42 -18.56
C ALA A 156 -15.30 1.72 -18.74
N ILE A 157 -15.62 0.77 -17.85
CA ILE A 157 -16.94 0.15 -17.76
C ILE A 157 -17.49 0.29 -16.34
N PRO A 158 -18.82 0.38 -16.18
CA PRO A 158 -19.42 0.41 -14.86
C PRO A 158 -19.21 -0.93 -14.16
N ILE A 159 -19.05 -0.86 -12.85
CA ILE A 159 -18.95 -2.00 -11.95
C ILE A 159 -19.95 -1.84 -10.82
N ARG A 160 -20.38 -2.96 -10.28
CA ARG A 160 -21.22 -3.01 -9.09
C ARG A 160 -20.84 -4.20 -8.23
N TYR A 161 -20.72 -3.99 -6.93
CA TYR A 161 -20.52 -5.05 -5.95
C TYR A 161 -21.66 -5.07 -4.94
N ARG A 162 -21.84 -6.24 -4.33
CA ARG A 162 -22.68 -6.46 -3.16
C ARG A 162 -21.93 -7.36 -2.20
N ASN A 163 -21.65 -6.88 -0.99
CA ASN A 163 -20.87 -7.64 0.01
C ASN A 163 -19.60 -8.26 -0.62
N ASP A 164 -18.81 -7.45 -1.32
CA ASP A 164 -17.59 -7.84 -2.06
C ASP A 164 -17.77 -8.80 -3.24
N ALA A 165 -19.00 -9.26 -3.53
CA ALA A 165 -19.30 -10.03 -4.72
C ALA A 165 -19.55 -9.12 -5.93
N LEU A 166 -18.82 -9.35 -7.03
CA LEU A 166 -19.01 -8.61 -8.28
C LEU A 166 -20.36 -8.98 -8.92
N ILE A 167 -21.27 -8.01 -9.01
CA ILE A 167 -22.59 -8.16 -9.59
C ILE A 167 -22.57 -7.82 -11.08
N ASP A 168 -22.01 -6.66 -11.43
CA ASP A 168 -21.86 -6.22 -12.81
C ASP A 168 -20.43 -5.76 -13.05
N GLY A 169 -19.87 -6.09 -14.21
CA GLY A 169 -18.54 -5.66 -14.60
C GLY A 169 -17.70 -6.81 -15.15
N THR A 170 -16.39 -6.72 -14.98
CA THR A 170 -15.44 -7.75 -15.42
C THR A 170 -14.45 -8.09 -14.31
N ARG A 171 -13.84 -9.27 -14.40
CA ARG A 171 -12.78 -9.76 -13.52
C ARG A 171 -11.70 -10.42 -14.37
N TYR A 172 -10.45 -10.21 -13.98
CA TYR A 172 -9.28 -10.85 -14.57
C TYR A 172 -8.57 -11.62 -13.46
N THR A 173 -8.19 -12.86 -13.72
CA THR A 173 -7.51 -13.71 -12.73
C THR A 173 -6.36 -14.43 -13.40
N LEU A 174 -5.15 -14.26 -12.88
CA LEU A 174 -3.98 -15.03 -13.34
C LEU A 174 -4.13 -16.46 -12.84
N GLN A 175 -4.18 -17.42 -13.76
CA GLN A 175 -4.28 -18.84 -13.46
C GLN A 175 -2.89 -19.46 -13.24
N ASN A 176 -2.88 -20.61 -12.56
CA ASN A 176 -1.69 -21.47 -12.48
C ASN A 176 -1.30 -21.89 -13.89
N GLY A 177 -0.11 -21.47 -14.36
CA GLY A 177 0.34 -21.64 -15.74
C GLY A 177 0.50 -20.33 -16.52
N GLY A 178 0.25 -19.17 -15.90
CA GLY A 178 0.58 -17.86 -16.46
C GLY A 178 -0.46 -17.26 -17.40
N ARG A 179 -1.55 -17.99 -17.68
CA ARG A 179 -2.68 -17.50 -18.48
C ARG A 179 -3.65 -16.67 -17.65
N TRP A 180 -4.33 -15.73 -18.30
CA TRP A 180 -5.35 -14.89 -17.69
C TRP A 180 -6.75 -15.42 -18.00
N LEU A 181 -7.57 -15.58 -16.97
CA LEU A 181 -9.00 -15.82 -17.10
C LEU A 181 -9.74 -14.49 -17.05
N TYR A 182 -10.39 -14.12 -18.16
CA TYR A 182 -11.36 -13.04 -18.23
C TYR A 182 -12.77 -13.57 -17.95
N GLN A 183 -13.52 -12.86 -17.11
CA GLN A 183 -14.94 -13.11 -16.89
C GLN A 183 -15.73 -11.80 -16.88
N LYS A 184 -16.86 -11.79 -17.58
CA LYS A 184 -17.86 -10.71 -17.53
C LYS A 184 -19.05 -11.12 -16.70
N TYR A 185 -19.45 -10.26 -15.78
CA TYR A 185 -20.56 -10.46 -14.86
C TYR A 185 -21.73 -9.56 -15.25
N ARG A 186 -22.94 -10.10 -15.16
CA ARG A 186 -24.21 -9.35 -15.19
C ARG A 186 -25.15 -9.98 -14.19
N ASP A 187 -25.71 -9.18 -13.29
CA ASP A 187 -26.61 -9.63 -12.21
C ASP A 187 -26.03 -10.81 -11.40
N GLY A 188 -24.72 -10.77 -11.14
CA GLY A 188 -23.99 -11.79 -10.38
C GLY A 188 -23.71 -13.10 -11.13
N LYS A 189 -24.04 -13.18 -12.43
CA LYS A 189 -23.79 -14.35 -13.26
C LYS A 189 -22.69 -14.08 -14.28
N VAL A 190 -21.84 -15.06 -14.52
CA VAL A 190 -20.85 -15.01 -15.61
C VAL A 190 -21.60 -15.15 -16.94
N VAL A 191 -21.56 -14.09 -17.74
CA VAL A 191 -22.20 -14.03 -19.08
C VAL A 191 -21.20 -14.15 -20.23
N ASN A 192 -19.91 -13.97 -19.95
CA ASN A 192 -18.82 -14.24 -20.90
C ASN A 192 -17.58 -14.71 -20.11
N SER A 193 -16.83 -15.65 -20.67
CA SER A 193 -15.59 -16.16 -20.09
C SER A 193 -14.61 -16.50 -21.20
N GLN A 194 -13.35 -16.08 -21.06
CA GLN A 194 -12.31 -16.31 -22.06
C GLN A 194 -10.96 -16.48 -21.38
N GLU A 195 -10.15 -17.43 -21.86
CA GLU A 195 -8.73 -17.52 -21.52
C GLU A 195 -7.90 -16.65 -22.47
N LEU A 196 -6.93 -15.94 -21.91
CA LEU A 196 -6.01 -15.05 -22.60
C LEU A 196 -4.58 -15.47 -22.25
N GLU A 197 -3.70 -15.55 -23.24
CA GLU A 197 -2.27 -15.80 -22.99
C GLU A 197 -1.63 -14.60 -22.31
N GLU A 198 -1.99 -13.40 -22.74
CA GLU A 198 -1.53 -12.14 -22.18
C GLU A 198 -2.73 -11.21 -21.90
N LEU A 199 -2.59 -10.34 -20.90
CA LEU A 199 -3.59 -9.32 -20.61
C LEU A 199 -3.41 -8.18 -21.63
N PRO A 200 -4.42 -7.84 -22.46
CA PRO A 200 -4.30 -6.77 -23.42
C PRO A 200 -3.88 -5.47 -22.73
N SER A 201 -2.85 -4.80 -23.23
CA SER A 201 -2.46 -3.50 -22.70
C SER A 201 -3.54 -2.48 -23.05
N ILE A 202 -4.03 -1.76 -22.04
CA ILE A 202 -4.73 -0.50 -22.28
C ILE A 202 -3.63 0.55 -22.46
N PRO A 203 -3.66 1.40 -23.50
CA PRO A 203 -2.75 2.53 -23.55
C PRO A 203 -2.86 3.31 -22.23
N ALA A 204 -1.71 3.61 -21.60
CA ALA A 204 -1.66 4.39 -20.37
C ALA A 204 -2.60 5.58 -20.52
N ALA A 205 -3.64 5.66 -19.66
CA ALA A 205 -4.75 6.61 -19.71
C ALA A 205 -4.57 7.69 -20.81
N GLY A 206 -4.95 7.36 -22.04
CA GLY A 206 -4.91 8.36 -23.12
C GLY A 206 -5.91 9.46 -22.80
N GLU A 207 -5.83 10.59 -23.51
CA GLU A 207 -6.71 11.78 -23.40
C GLU A 207 -8.23 11.50 -23.37
N ASN A 208 -8.67 10.28 -23.64
CA ASN A 208 -10.06 9.85 -23.72
C ASN A 208 -10.54 8.99 -22.53
N ASP A 209 -9.73 8.70 -21.50
CA ASP A 209 -10.21 8.02 -20.27
C ASP A 209 -10.52 9.05 -19.15
N PRO A 210 -11.79 9.41 -18.92
CA PRO A 210 -12.17 10.43 -17.94
C PRO A 210 -12.00 9.98 -16.48
N LEU A 211 -11.69 8.71 -16.22
CA LEU A 211 -11.64 8.19 -14.86
C LEU A 211 -10.43 8.69 -14.07
N MET A 212 -9.26 8.80 -14.70
CA MET A 212 -8.05 9.24 -13.99
C MET A 212 -8.16 10.71 -13.54
N PRO A 213 -8.52 11.67 -14.42
CA PRO A 213 -8.73 13.05 -13.98
C PRO A 213 -9.87 13.21 -12.96
N GLN A 214 -10.83 12.28 -12.92
CA GLN A 214 -11.87 12.28 -11.90
C GLN A 214 -11.35 11.76 -10.55
N ALA A 215 -10.56 10.69 -10.56
CA ALA A 215 -9.92 10.13 -9.38
C ALA A 215 -8.93 11.12 -8.74
N GLU A 216 -8.12 11.80 -9.56
CA GLU A 216 -7.20 12.85 -9.11
C GLU A 216 -7.95 14.00 -8.43
N ARG A 217 -8.97 14.57 -9.09
CA ARG A 217 -9.79 15.64 -8.50
C ARG A 217 -10.50 15.24 -7.21
N TRP A 218 -10.98 14.00 -7.13
CA TRP A 218 -11.59 13.47 -5.91
C TRP A 218 -10.55 13.35 -4.78
N LEU A 219 -9.36 12.85 -5.09
CA LEU A 219 -8.28 12.71 -4.12
C LEU A 219 -7.80 14.09 -3.63
N ASP A 220 -7.60 15.04 -4.54
CA ASP A 220 -7.23 16.42 -4.22
C ASP A 220 -8.22 17.06 -3.25
N ALA A 221 -9.51 17.04 -3.59
CA ALA A 221 -10.55 17.61 -2.74
C ALA A 221 -10.64 16.92 -1.37
N THR A 222 -10.41 15.60 -1.33
CA THR A 222 -10.42 14.83 -0.09
C THR A 222 -9.24 15.20 0.80
N LEU A 223 -8.03 15.25 0.25
CA LEU A 223 -6.82 15.63 0.98
C LEU A 223 -6.84 17.10 1.42
N GLU A 224 -7.38 18.00 0.59
CA GLU A 224 -7.58 19.42 0.94
C GLU A 224 -8.53 19.58 2.14
N LYS A 225 -9.64 18.83 2.17
CA LYS A 225 -10.56 18.80 3.31
C LYS A 225 -9.85 18.35 4.59
N PHE A 226 -9.07 17.27 4.52
CA PHE A 226 -8.29 16.78 5.66
C PHE A 226 -7.23 17.81 6.11
N SER A 227 -6.57 18.45 5.16
CA SER A 227 -5.57 19.50 5.39
C SER A 227 -6.17 20.66 6.17
N HIS A 228 -7.36 21.12 5.79
CA HIS A 228 -8.10 22.15 6.51
C HIS A 228 -8.55 21.74 7.91
N GLU A 229 -9.05 20.51 8.09
CA GLU A 229 -9.51 20.03 9.40
C GLU A 229 -8.37 19.85 10.41
N LEU A 230 -7.21 19.44 9.93
CA LEU A 230 -6.04 19.18 10.77
C LEU A 230 -5.10 20.38 10.89
N ALA A 231 -5.27 21.40 10.03
CA ALA A 231 -4.31 22.50 9.85
C ALA A 231 -2.89 22.01 9.52
N ILE A 232 -2.79 20.91 8.75
CA ILE A 232 -1.54 20.28 8.31
C ILE A 232 -1.58 20.21 6.78
N PRO A 233 -0.60 20.76 6.04
CA PRO A 233 -0.58 20.65 4.58
C PRO A 233 -0.41 19.19 4.17
N ILE A 234 -1.37 18.66 3.41
CA ILE A 234 -1.31 17.32 2.83
C ILE A 234 -1.38 17.46 1.31
N VAL A 235 -0.27 17.18 0.63
CA VAL A 235 -0.15 17.34 -0.83
C VAL A 235 -0.50 16.02 -1.53
N ASN A 236 -1.24 16.10 -2.63
CA ASN A 236 -1.42 14.97 -3.53
C ASN A 236 -0.20 14.82 -4.43
N GLY A 237 0.63 13.81 -4.15
CA GLY A 237 1.65 13.33 -5.08
C GLY A 237 1.59 11.82 -5.25
N TRP A 238 0.48 11.17 -4.88
CA TRP A 238 0.48 9.72 -4.70
C TRP A 238 0.21 8.95 -5.99
N LEU A 239 -0.51 9.56 -6.93
CA LEU A 239 -0.84 8.97 -8.23
C LEU A 239 0.23 9.28 -9.31
N GLU A 240 1.16 10.20 -9.03
CA GLU A 240 2.25 10.57 -9.93
C GLU A 240 3.34 9.49 -9.97
N THR A 241 3.87 9.20 -11.16
CA THR A 241 4.90 8.15 -11.34
C THR A 241 6.26 8.55 -10.80
N ASP A 242 6.57 9.85 -10.80
CA ASP A 242 7.93 10.38 -10.57
C ASP A 242 8.13 10.93 -9.15
N SER A 243 7.07 10.96 -8.35
CA SER A 243 7.14 11.31 -6.93
C SER A 243 7.54 10.08 -6.10
N ASN A 244 8.28 10.26 -5.01
CA ASN A 244 8.35 9.28 -3.92
C ASN A 244 7.90 9.97 -2.62
N PRO A 245 6.63 9.85 -2.23
CA PRO A 245 6.12 10.55 -1.06
C PRO A 245 6.73 10.08 0.26
N CYS A 246 7.43 8.94 0.29
CA CYS A 246 8.18 8.46 1.47
C CYS A 246 9.68 8.78 1.41
N GLN A 247 10.19 9.50 0.41
CA GLN A 247 11.62 9.83 0.33
C GLN A 247 12.11 10.58 1.57
N GLN A 248 11.25 11.42 2.16
CA GLN A 248 11.56 12.16 3.40
C GLN A 248 11.72 11.26 4.64
N ILE A 249 11.30 9.99 4.59
CA ILE A 249 11.53 9.00 5.64
C ILE A 249 12.84 8.23 5.40
N ASP A 250 13.25 8.04 4.14
CA ASP A 250 14.45 7.30 3.74
C ASP A 250 15.76 8.06 4.00
N ASP A 251 15.75 9.40 3.95
CA ASP A 251 16.98 10.22 3.94
C ASP A 251 17.77 10.27 5.28
N GLU A 252 17.31 9.58 6.34
CA GLU A 252 17.94 9.59 7.68
C GLU A 252 18.35 8.20 8.24
N THR A 253 18.30 7.14 7.44
CA THR A 253 18.87 5.81 7.81
C THR A 253 20.31 5.59 7.39
#